data_AF-A0A0S8EQN4-F1
#
_entry.id   AF-A0A0S8EQN4-F1
#
_cell.length_a   1.000
_cell.length_b   1.000
_cell.length_c   1.000
_cell.angle_alpha   90.00
_cell.angle_beta   90.00
_cell.angle_gamma   90.00
#
_symmetry.space_group_name_H-M   'P 1'
#
loop_
_entity.id
_entity.type
_entity.pdbx_description
1 polymer ?
#
loop_
_entity_poly.entity_id
_entity_poly.type
_entity_poly.pdbx_seq_one_letter_code
_entity_poly.pdbx_strand_id
1 'polypeptide(L)'
;MGSRTKIIMLCSAASLLVAACKVNNDDVQQWKDTVKGPARLAAVVGSDRYSPELRTDAALAIVEMDRSDVDALVLLKKSLDDLQAEDPAASQRIVGGMAPRLEALLAEGPEQAGGTPDPIQVRAKDAAYMVIPYAPEAKREELIRSVLGWYSADFEGRSLAGDYSAEQVTRSLGAEAASRLVEALHEKMTPAAMIKIAEIIEQNGDDDTKKRAGDRLVDIEKEMEKSAFVKWLAGQIRASLEASGEPADEPRVNALAVFNRENYINNGALPAMMHLGDQEAVAARLLRIADTKPGPDDTTSWVERLNARRATALKALEGHVSRPHLNRLLSIALDSASPIEVRDYAFDRVDDIHSRSAIPRLWPLVNNVGCTAAGCSSANKLDKRLRWRAGELVLSLGGPSIIEQFSQRLPSASGIQFATVVESCGRIALS
;
A
#
# COMPACT_ATOMS: atom_id res chain seq x y z
N MET A 1 -19.89 -61.63 -86.44
CA MET A 1 -20.91 -61.28 -85.45
C MET A 1 -20.37 -61.58 -84.05
N GLY A 2 -20.20 -60.53 -83.22
CA GLY A 2 -20.17 -60.58 -81.75
C GLY A 2 -18.97 -61.22 -81.04
N SER A 3 -17.92 -60.45 -80.75
CA SER A 3 -16.97 -60.78 -79.67
C SER A 3 -17.42 -60.09 -78.37
N ARG A 4 -17.72 -60.88 -77.33
CA ARG A 4 -18.17 -60.42 -76.01
C ARG A 4 -16.99 -60.33 -75.04
N THR A 5 -16.70 -59.12 -74.60
CA THR A 5 -15.76 -58.80 -73.53
C THR A 5 -16.31 -59.28 -72.17
N LYS A 6 -15.53 -60.06 -71.42
CA LYS A 6 -15.80 -60.38 -70.00
C LYS A 6 -14.98 -59.43 -69.13
N ILE A 7 -15.64 -58.56 -68.38
CA ILE A 7 -15.04 -57.76 -67.31
C ILE A 7 -15.16 -58.57 -66.02
N ILE A 8 -14.02 -58.90 -65.41
CA ILE A 8 -13.91 -59.51 -64.08
C ILE A 8 -14.02 -58.37 -63.06
N MET A 9 -15.03 -58.44 -62.21
CA MET A 9 -15.25 -57.54 -61.07
C MET A 9 -14.51 -58.10 -59.86
N LEU A 10 -13.39 -57.48 -59.47
CA LEU A 10 -12.65 -57.79 -58.26
C LEU A 10 -13.13 -56.85 -57.13
N CYS A 11 -13.97 -57.35 -56.22
CA CYS A 11 -14.35 -56.65 -55.00
C CYS A 11 -13.22 -56.80 -53.96
N SER A 12 -12.34 -55.80 -53.86
CA SER A 12 -11.44 -55.64 -52.70
C SER A 12 -12.10 -54.73 -51.67
N ALA A 13 -12.66 -55.33 -50.64
CA ALA A 13 -13.08 -54.65 -49.42
C ALA A 13 -11.82 -54.29 -48.60
N ALA A 14 -11.38 -53.03 -48.70
CA ALA A 14 -10.39 -52.46 -47.79
C ALA A 14 -11.13 -51.73 -46.66
N SER A 15 -11.28 -52.43 -45.54
CA SER A 15 -11.74 -51.86 -44.27
C SER A 15 -10.65 -50.92 -43.72
N LEU A 16 -10.74 -49.63 -44.04
CA LEU A 16 -9.96 -48.57 -43.42
C LEU A 16 -10.40 -48.40 -41.97
N LEU A 17 -9.55 -48.84 -41.04
CA LEU A 17 -9.60 -48.50 -39.62
C LEU A 17 -9.44 -46.99 -39.47
N VAL A 18 -10.55 -46.28 -39.25
CA VAL A 18 -10.52 -44.89 -38.79
C VAL A 18 -10.10 -44.91 -37.32
N ALA A 19 -8.80 -44.79 -37.07
CA ALA A 19 -8.32 -44.35 -35.77
C ALA A 19 -8.85 -42.92 -35.56
N ALA A 20 -9.96 -42.78 -34.83
CA ALA A 20 -10.39 -41.49 -34.34
C ALA A 20 -9.28 -40.94 -33.45
N CYS A 21 -8.54 -39.93 -33.93
CA CYS A 21 -7.52 -39.24 -33.15
C CYS A 21 -8.19 -38.65 -31.90
N LYS A 22 -8.06 -39.37 -30.79
CA LYS A 22 -8.57 -38.94 -29.49
C LYS A 22 -7.68 -37.79 -29.02
N VAL A 23 -8.28 -36.61 -28.85
CA VAL A 23 -7.60 -35.42 -28.31
C VAL A 23 -6.96 -35.77 -26.96
N ASN A 24 -5.69 -35.45 -26.79
CA ASN A 24 -4.91 -35.69 -25.57
C ASN A 24 -4.25 -34.39 -25.06
N ASN A 25 -3.43 -34.49 -24.02
CA ASN A 25 -2.75 -33.32 -23.43
C ASN A 25 -1.73 -32.70 -24.40
N ASP A 26 -1.02 -33.51 -25.19
CA ASP A 26 -0.07 -33.00 -26.20
C ASP A 26 -0.77 -32.10 -27.22
N ASP A 27 -1.98 -32.46 -27.65
CA ASP A 27 -2.81 -31.63 -28.52
C ASP A 27 -3.17 -30.29 -27.85
N VAL A 28 -3.55 -30.31 -26.57
CA VAL A 28 -3.89 -29.11 -25.78
C VAL A 28 -2.69 -28.17 -25.70
N GLN A 29 -1.50 -28.71 -25.41
CA GLN A 29 -0.27 -27.93 -25.34
C GLN A 29 0.09 -27.33 -26.69
N GLN A 30 0.00 -28.11 -27.77
CA GLN A 30 0.28 -27.63 -29.12
C GLN A 30 -0.69 -26.52 -29.55
N TRP A 31 -1.95 -26.57 -29.11
CA TRP A 31 -2.95 -25.59 -29.55
C TRP A 31 -2.70 -24.17 -29.04
N LYS A 32 -2.00 -23.98 -27.92
CA LYS A 32 -1.68 -22.65 -27.37
C LYS A 32 -1.12 -21.70 -28.43
N ASP A 33 -0.26 -22.23 -29.30
CA ASP A 33 0.48 -21.48 -30.32
C ASP A 33 -0.22 -21.43 -31.70
N THR A 34 -1.42 -21.99 -31.82
CA THR A 34 -2.12 -22.09 -33.11
C THR A 34 -3.23 -21.05 -33.26
N VAL A 35 -3.45 -20.52 -34.46
CA VAL A 35 -4.51 -19.54 -34.74
C VAL A 35 -5.90 -20.01 -34.27
N LYS A 36 -6.23 -21.29 -34.47
CA LYS A 36 -7.53 -21.88 -34.05
C LYS A 36 -7.52 -22.43 -32.62
N GLY A 37 -6.38 -22.35 -31.93
CA GLY A 37 -6.16 -22.89 -30.61
C GLY A 37 -7.14 -22.42 -29.56
N PRO A 38 -7.33 -21.11 -29.37
CA PRO A 38 -8.23 -20.57 -28.35
C PRO A 38 -9.65 -21.14 -28.44
N ALA A 39 -10.23 -21.16 -29.66
CA ALA A 39 -11.55 -21.73 -29.89
C ALA A 39 -11.60 -23.24 -29.63
N ARG A 40 -10.53 -23.99 -29.94
CA ARG A 40 -10.45 -25.43 -29.65
C ARG A 40 -10.34 -25.70 -28.15
N LEU A 41 -9.52 -24.95 -27.44
CA LEU A 41 -9.35 -25.07 -25.99
C LEU A 41 -10.68 -24.79 -25.28
N ALA A 42 -11.36 -23.68 -25.61
CA ALA A 42 -12.67 -23.36 -25.06
C ALA A 42 -13.71 -24.47 -25.35
N ALA A 43 -13.71 -25.04 -26.56
CA ALA A 43 -14.58 -26.16 -26.90
C ALA A 43 -14.27 -27.44 -26.09
N VAL A 44 -13.00 -27.69 -25.75
CA VAL A 44 -12.65 -28.78 -24.81
C VAL A 44 -13.18 -28.47 -23.42
N VAL A 45 -12.97 -27.26 -22.90
CA VAL A 45 -13.45 -26.84 -21.57
C VAL A 45 -14.96 -27.06 -21.42
N GLY A 46 -15.76 -26.73 -22.44
CA GLY A 46 -17.23 -26.86 -22.38
C GLY A 46 -17.78 -28.27 -22.62
N SER A 47 -17.05 -29.17 -23.27
CA SER A 47 -17.64 -30.44 -23.74
C SER A 47 -17.51 -31.61 -22.75
N ASP A 48 -18.62 -32.25 -22.44
CA ASP A 48 -18.74 -33.42 -21.56
C ASP A 48 -18.10 -34.71 -22.14
N ARG A 49 -17.84 -34.75 -23.44
CA ARG A 49 -17.16 -35.89 -24.11
C ARG A 49 -15.71 -36.08 -23.67
N TYR A 50 -15.12 -35.07 -23.02
CA TYR A 50 -13.74 -35.09 -22.53
C TYR A 50 -13.68 -35.34 -21.03
N SER A 51 -12.59 -35.97 -20.57
CA SER A 51 -12.38 -36.19 -19.14
C SER A 51 -12.24 -34.87 -18.39
N PRO A 52 -12.63 -34.80 -17.10
CA PRO A 52 -12.43 -33.61 -16.27
C PRO A 52 -10.97 -33.11 -16.28
N GLU A 53 -10.00 -34.03 -16.31
CA GLU A 53 -8.57 -33.70 -16.37
C GLU A 53 -8.21 -32.98 -17.66
N LEU A 54 -8.62 -33.49 -18.83
CA LEU A 54 -8.31 -32.85 -20.11
C LEU A 54 -9.00 -31.48 -20.24
N ARG A 55 -10.18 -31.31 -19.64
CA ARG A 55 -10.89 -30.02 -19.56
C ARG A 55 -10.15 -29.04 -18.66
N THR A 56 -9.56 -29.53 -17.57
CA THR A 56 -8.69 -28.75 -16.67
C THR A 56 -7.40 -28.32 -17.37
N ASP A 57 -6.74 -29.25 -18.08
CA ASP A 57 -5.55 -28.98 -18.89
C ASP A 57 -5.85 -27.90 -19.95
N ALA A 58 -7.00 -28.01 -20.63
CA ALA A 58 -7.40 -27.02 -21.63
C ALA A 58 -7.68 -25.64 -21.02
N ALA A 59 -8.30 -25.58 -19.83
CA ALA A 59 -8.55 -24.33 -19.12
C ALA A 59 -7.25 -23.65 -18.69
N LEU A 60 -6.27 -24.41 -18.18
CA LEU A 60 -4.95 -23.89 -17.84
C LEU A 60 -4.14 -23.48 -19.06
N ALA A 61 -4.23 -24.26 -20.14
CA ALA A 61 -3.60 -23.90 -21.40
C ALA A 61 -4.10 -22.55 -21.91
N ILE A 62 -5.38 -22.19 -21.67
CA ILE A 62 -5.90 -20.84 -21.97
C ILE A 62 -5.17 -19.78 -21.14
N VAL A 63 -4.99 -19.99 -19.83
CA VAL A 63 -4.27 -19.05 -18.93
C VAL A 63 -2.81 -18.84 -19.35
N GLU A 64 -2.15 -19.91 -19.78
CA GLU A 64 -0.74 -19.88 -20.16
C GLU A 64 -0.49 -19.23 -21.53
N MET A 65 -1.51 -19.06 -22.36
CA MET A 65 -1.34 -18.48 -23.70
C MET A 65 -0.72 -17.08 -23.63
N ASP A 66 0.37 -16.89 -24.38
CA ASP A 66 1.01 -15.59 -24.53
C ASP A 66 0.65 -14.97 -25.87
N ARG A 67 -0.52 -14.32 -25.92
CA ARG A 67 -1.12 -13.83 -27.17
C ARG A 67 -1.78 -12.47 -26.99
N SER A 68 -1.63 -11.62 -28.00
CA SER A 68 -2.24 -10.29 -28.04
C SER A 68 -3.52 -10.21 -28.88
N ASP A 69 -3.81 -11.22 -29.71
CA ASP A 69 -4.96 -11.26 -30.60
C ASP A 69 -6.23 -11.80 -29.93
N VAL A 70 -6.11 -12.42 -28.75
CA VAL A 70 -7.22 -12.97 -27.97
C VAL A 70 -7.03 -12.64 -26.50
N ASP A 71 -8.09 -12.12 -25.89
CA ASP A 71 -8.18 -12.00 -24.44
C ASP A 71 -8.49 -13.38 -23.82
N ALA A 72 -7.44 -14.03 -23.32
CA ALA A 72 -7.52 -15.38 -22.77
C ALA A 72 -8.42 -15.47 -21.55
N LEU A 73 -8.42 -14.46 -20.67
CA LEU A 73 -9.22 -14.45 -19.45
C LEU A 73 -10.70 -14.25 -19.75
N VAL A 74 -11.04 -13.36 -20.69
CA VAL A 74 -12.43 -13.21 -21.16
C VAL A 74 -12.93 -14.50 -21.80
N LEU A 75 -12.10 -15.18 -22.60
CA LEU A 75 -12.45 -16.48 -23.20
C LEU A 75 -12.68 -17.56 -22.13
N LEU A 76 -11.78 -17.67 -21.15
CA LEU A 76 -11.91 -18.62 -20.05
C LEU A 76 -13.16 -18.34 -19.22
N LYS A 77 -13.35 -17.08 -18.81
CA LYS A 77 -14.50 -16.63 -18.03
C LYS A 77 -15.80 -16.98 -18.74
N LYS A 78 -15.91 -16.69 -20.03
CA LYS A 78 -17.09 -17.04 -20.83
C LYS A 78 -17.33 -18.56 -20.85
N SER A 79 -16.27 -19.35 -21.04
CA SER A 79 -16.39 -20.81 -21.07
C SER A 79 -16.86 -21.38 -19.73
N LEU A 80 -16.43 -20.78 -18.61
CA LEU A 80 -16.86 -21.14 -17.27
C LEU A 80 -18.27 -20.63 -16.94
N ASP A 81 -18.66 -19.44 -17.40
CA ASP A 81 -20.02 -18.90 -17.27
C ASP A 81 -21.03 -19.82 -17.98
N ASP A 82 -20.76 -20.18 -19.24
CA ASP A 82 -21.59 -21.09 -20.04
C ASP A 82 -21.68 -22.46 -19.35
N LEU A 83 -20.55 -23.02 -18.91
CA LEU A 83 -20.52 -24.30 -18.24
C LEU A 83 -21.21 -24.27 -16.87
N GLN A 84 -21.07 -23.20 -16.09
CA GLN A 84 -21.71 -23.05 -14.80
C GLN A 84 -23.24 -22.99 -14.93
N ALA A 85 -23.76 -22.42 -16.02
CA ALA A 85 -25.18 -22.38 -16.30
C ALA A 85 -25.74 -23.77 -16.70
N GLU A 86 -24.96 -24.58 -17.42
CA GLU A 86 -25.37 -25.90 -17.92
C GLU A 86 -25.11 -27.04 -16.91
N ASP A 87 -23.90 -27.09 -16.35
CA ASP A 87 -23.44 -28.09 -15.38
C ASP A 87 -22.54 -27.43 -14.30
N PRO A 88 -23.15 -26.89 -13.23
CA PRO A 88 -22.44 -26.36 -12.06
C PRO A 88 -21.39 -27.29 -11.48
N ALA A 89 -21.65 -28.60 -11.47
CA ALA A 89 -20.76 -29.59 -10.86
C ALA A 89 -19.55 -29.87 -11.75
N ALA A 90 -19.67 -29.80 -13.08
CA ALA A 90 -18.51 -29.82 -13.97
C ALA A 90 -17.65 -28.56 -13.83
N SER A 91 -18.27 -27.38 -13.79
CA SER A 91 -17.56 -26.11 -13.56
C SER A 91 -16.69 -26.17 -12.29
N GLN A 92 -17.30 -26.54 -11.16
CA GLN A 92 -16.58 -26.70 -9.89
C GLN A 92 -15.48 -27.75 -9.94
N ARG A 93 -15.68 -28.89 -10.61
CA ARG A 93 -14.65 -29.93 -10.76
C ARG A 93 -13.44 -29.44 -11.55
N ILE A 94 -13.67 -28.72 -12.65
CA ILE A 94 -12.60 -28.16 -13.48
C ILE A 94 -11.82 -27.13 -12.66
N VAL A 95 -12.50 -26.16 -12.05
CA VAL A 95 -11.84 -25.12 -11.26
C VAL A 95 -11.13 -25.70 -10.03
N GLY A 96 -11.71 -26.73 -9.41
CA GLY A 96 -11.05 -27.48 -8.35
C GLY A 96 -9.76 -28.17 -8.80
N GLY A 97 -9.69 -28.64 -10.05
CA GLY A 97 -8.48 -29.16 -10.67
C GLY A 97 -7.49 -28.06 -11.09
N MET A 98 -7.98 -26.87 -11.47
CA MET A 98 -7.13 -25.73 -11.81
C MET A 98 -6.41 -25.16 -10.59
N ALA A 99 -7.11 -25.05 -9.45
CA ALA A 99 -6.62 -24.39 -8.23
C ALA A 99 -5.18 -24.79 -7.84
N PRO A 100 -4.84 -26.07 -7.58
CA PRO A 100 -3.47 -26.44 -7.17
C PRO A 100 -2.40 -26.12 -8.22
N ARG A 101 -2.77 -26.04 -9.49
CA ARG A 101 -1.83 -25.74 -10.58
C ARG A 101 -1.64 -24.24 -10.78
N LEU A 102 -2.69 -23.44 -10.60
CA LEU A 102 -2.58 -21.99 -10.50
C LEU A 102 -1.73 -21.59 -9.29
N GLU A 103 -1.93 -22.24 -8.15
CA GLU A 103 -1.10 -22.04 -6.95
C GLU A 103 0.37 -22.35 -7.21
N ALA A 104 0.67 -23.44 -7.93
CA ALA A 104 2.03 -23.78 -8.33
C ALA A 104 2.64 -22.70 -9.24
N LEU A 105 1.91 -22.22 -10.24
CA LEU A 105 2.36 -21.13 -11.12
C LEU A 105 2.63 -19.83 -10.34
N LEU A 106 1.86 -19.54 -9.28
CA LEU A 106 2.08 -18.39 -8.41
C LEU A 106 3.30 -18.54 -7.49
N ALA A 107 3.66 -19.79 -7.15
CA ALA A 107 4.80 -20.11 -6.31
C ALA A 107 6.12 -20.28 -7.09
N GLU A 108 6.05 -20.62 -8.39
CA GLU A 108 7.22 -20.88 -9.24
C GLU A 108 7.92 -19.60 -9.70
N GLY A 109 9.21 -19.47 -9.39
CA GLY A 109 10.18 -18.74 -10.21
C GLY A 109 10.75 -17.43 -9.62
N PRO A 110 12.07 -17.20 -9.75
CA PRO A 110 12.75 -16.01 -9.24
C PRO A 110 12.32 -14.76 -10.00
N GLU A 111 12.23 -13.63 -9.30
CA GLU A 111 12.04 -12.31 -9.90
C GLU A 111 13.04 -12.11 -11.04
N GLN A 112 12.55 -11.67 -12.21
CA GLN A 112 13.45 -11.23 -13.26
C GLN A 112 14.28 -10.07 -12.72
N ALA A 113 15.59 -10.07 -12.99
CA ALA A 113 16.48 -8.97 -12.63
C ALA A 113 15.94 -7.68 -13.27
N GLY A 114 15.31 -6.82 -12.47
CA GLY A 114 14.60 -5.63 -12.96
C GLY A 114 13.21 -5.39 -12.39
N GLY A 115 12.66 -6.29 -11.56
CA GLY A 115 11.45 -6.02 -10.76
C GLY A 115 10.12 -6.14 -11.50
N THR A 116 10.11 -6.61 -12.76
CA THR A 116 8.87 -6.97 -13.44
C THR A 116 8.49 -8.43 -13.14
N PRO A 117 7.25 -8.69 -12.70
CA PRO A 117 6.78 -10.06 -12.50
C PRO A 117 6.72 -10.82 -13.83
N ASP A 118 6.95 -12.14 -13.76
CA ASP A 118 6.84 -13.01 -14.93
C ASP A 118 5.41 -12.92 -15.52
N PRO A 119 5.25 -12.64 -16.83
CA PRO A 119 3.93 -12.59 -17.47
C PRO A 119 3.06 -13.82 -17.20
N ILE A 120 3.65 -15.02 -17.07
CA ILE A 120 2.88 -16.23 -16.74
C ILE A 120 2.31 -16.17 -15.33
N GLN A 121 3.06 -15.64 -14.36
CA GLN A 121 2.59 -15.44 -12.99
C GLN A 121 1.48 -14.40 -12.94
N VAL A 122 1.61 -13.31 -13.70
CA VAL A 122 0.58 -12.25 -13.77
C VAL A 122 -0.73 -12.85 -14.30
N ARG A 123 -0.70 -13.58 -15.41
CA ARG A 123 -1.88 -14.27 -15.97
C ARG A 123 -2.43 -15.33 -15.03
N ALA A 124 -1.57 -16.12 -14.37
CA ALA A 124 -1.98 -17.11 -13.39
C ALA A 124 -2.69 -16.46 -12.19
N LYS A 125 -2.19 -15.30 -11.73
CA LYS A 125 -2.80 -14.53 -10.64
C LYS A 125 -4.16 -13.98 -11.05
N ASP A 126 -4.27 -13.40 -12.25
CA ASP A 126 -5.54 -12.87 -12.74
C ASP A 126 -6.56 -13.99 -12.93
N ALA A 127 -6.14 -15.15 -13.45
CA ALA A 127 -6.97 -16.34 -13.55
C ALA A 127 -7.38 -16.84 -12.17
N ALA A 128 -6.44 -16.96 -11.22
CA ALA A 128 -6.71 -17.44 -9.86
C ALA A 128 -7.75 -16.60 -9.15
N TYR A 129 -7.68 -15.27 -9.28
CA TYR A 129 -8.70 -14.37 -8.74
C TYR A 129 -10.04 -14.51 -9.49
N MET A 130 -10.00 -14.49 -10.83
CA MET A 130 -11.20 -14.58 -11.67
C MET A 130 -12.00 -15.86 -11.43
N VAL A 131 -11.34 -17.00 -11.15
CA VAL A 131 -12.02 -18.28 -10.98
C VAL A 131 -12.64 -18.50 -9.58
N ILE A 132 -12.38 -17.62 -8.59
CA ILE A 132 -12.91 -17.75 -7.23
C ILE A 132 -14.45 -17.96 -7.20
N PRO A 133 -15.28 -17.23 -7.97
CA PRO A 133 -16.73 -17.41 -7.97
C PRO A 133 -17.20 -18.80 -8.42
N TYR A 134 -16.40 -19.50 -9.21
CA TYR A 134 -16.68 -20.84 -9.74
C TYR A 134 -16.07 -21.96 -8.89
N ALA A 135 -15.14 -21.62 -7.99
CA ALA A 135 -14.41 -22.61 -7.20
C ALA A 135 -15.32 -23.33 -6.19
N PRO A 136 -15.04 -24.63 -5.91
CA PRO A 136 -15.59 -25.31 -4.75
C PRO A 136 -15.29 -24.52 -3.47
N GLU A 137 -16.20 -24.54 -2.50
CA GLU A 137 -16.05 -23.81 -1.23
C GLU A 137 -14.69 -24.07 -0.56
N ALA A 138 -14.28 -25.35 -0.50
CA ALA A 138 -13.00 -25.79 0.06
C ALA A 138 -11.75 -25.22 -0.63
N LYS A 139 -11.87 -24.66 -1.84
CA LYS A 139 -10.74 -24.10 -2.63
C LYS A 139 -10.73 -22.58 -2.70
N ARG A 140 -11.81 -21.91 -2.31
CA ARG A 140 -11.91 -20.44 -2.38
C ARG A 140 -10.85 -19.76 -1.53
N GLU A 141 -10.73 -20.18 -0.26
CA GLU A 141 -9.73 -19.62 0.65
C GLU A 141 -8.29 -19.88 0.20
N GLU A 142 -8.03 -21.04 -0.41
CA GLU A 142 -6.69 -21.38 -0.93
C GLU A 142 -6.29 -20.47 -2.10
N LEU A 143 -7.21 -20.23 -3.05
CA LEU A 143 -7.00 -19.30 -4.15
C LEU A 143 -6.82 -17.85 -3.65
N ILE A 144 -7.67 -17.40 -2.74
CA ILE A 144 -7.57 -16.05 -2.14
C ILE A 144 -6.19 -15.88 -1.48
N ARG A 145 -5.79 -16.86 -0.66
CA ARG A 145 -4.50 -16.83 0.03
C ARG A 145 -3.34 -16.78 -0.95
N SER A 146 -3.40 -17.54 -2.04
CA SER A 146 -2.32 -17.58 -3.04
C SER A 146 -2.23 -16.28 -3.84
N VAL A 147 -3.36 -15.68 -4.21
CA VAL A 147 -3.38 -14.36 -4.88
C VAL A 147 -2.80 -13.27 -3.97
N LEU A 148 -3.24 -13.21 -2.71
CA LEU A 148 -2.73 -12.22 -1.75
C LEU A 148 -1.27 -12.47 -1.38
N GLY A 149 -0.86 -13.73 -1.26
CA GLY A 149 0.53 -14.13 -1.05
C GLY A 149 1.44 -13.70 -2.20
N TRP A 150 0.94 -13.79 -3.45
CA TRP A 150 1.68 -13.33 -4.62
C TRP A 150 1.95 -11.83 -4.60
N TYR A 151 0.95 -11.00 -4.25
CA TYR A 151 1.19 -9.57 -4.03
C TYR A 151 2.12 -9.31 -2.85
N SER A 152 1.96 -10.04 -1.75
CA SER A 152 2.73 -9.81 -0.52
C SER A 152 4.22 -10.14 -0.67
N ALA A 153 4.57 -11.04 -1.58
CA ALA A 153 5.96 -11.41 -1.84
C ALA A 153 6.79 -10.24 -2.44
N ASP A 154 6.17 -9.41 -3.28
CA ASP A 154 6.76 -8.19 -3.84
C ASP A 154 5.63 -7.20 -4.15
N PHE A 155 5.19 -6.48 -3.11
CA PHE A 155 4.05 -5.57 -3.26
C PHE A 155 4.36 -4.42 -4.22
N GLU A 156 5.62 -3.98 -4.29
CA GLU A 156 6.03 -2.86 -5.14
C GLU A 156 5.95 -3.23 -6.62
N GLY A 157 6.58 -4.34 -7.03
CA GLY A 157 6.54 -4.78 -8.42
C GLY A 157 5.19 -5.36 -8.85
N ARG A 158 4.39 -5.87 -7.91
CA ARG A 158 3.20 -6.68 -8.25
C ARG A 158 1.86 -6.00 -8.00
N SER A 159 1.76 -5.00 -7.14
CA SER A 159 0.46 -4.42 -6.72
C SER A 159 -0.42 -3.91 -7.87
N LEU A 160 0.19 -3.48 -8.97
CA LEU A 160 -0.49 -2.96 -10.16
C LEU A 160 -0.36 -3.86 -11.40
N ALA A 161 0.27 -5.03 -11.26
CA ALA A 161 0.53 -5.90 -12.40
C ALA A 161 -0.72 -6.68 -12.82
N GLY A 162 -1.04 -6.68 -14.11
CA GLY A 162 -2.16 -7.42 -14.71
C GLY A 162 -3.51 -6.70 -14.63
N ASP A 163 -4.59 -7.47 -14.79
CA ASP A 163 -5.96 -6.93 -14.92
C ASP A 163 -6.59 -6.57 -13.57
N TYR A 164 -6.21 -7.29 -12.52
CA TYR A 164 -6.64 -7.01 -11.15
C TYR A 164 -5.45 -6.49 -10.32
N SER A 165 -5.62 -5.31 -9.71
CA SER A 165 -4.68 -4.74 -8.75
C SER A 165 -4.92 -5.24 -7.32
N ALA A 166 -3.91 -5.15 -6.45
CA ALA A 166 -4.03 -5.55 -5.05
C ALA A 166 -5.18 -4.82 -4.33
N GLU A 167 -5.40 -3.55 -4.65
CA GLU A 167 -6.49 -2.74 -4.10
C GLU A 167 -7.86 -3.23 -4.59
N GLN A 168 -8.00 -3.52 -5.89
CA GLN A 168 -9.25 -4.04 -6.45
C GLN A 168 -9.59 -5.41 -5.87
N VAL A 169 -8.61 -6.31 -5.78
CA VAL A 169 -8.77 -7.64 -5.18
C VAL A 169 -9.19 -7.52 -3.71
N THR A 170 -8.49 -6.72 -2.92
CA THR A 170 -8.80 -6.57 -1.49
C THR A 170 -10.17 -5.93 -1.27
N ARG A 171 -10.52 -4.90 -2.05
CA ARG A 171 -11.85 -4.26 -1.98
C ARG A 171 -12.99 -5.23 -2.29
N SER A 172 -12.79 -6.10 -3.28
CA SER A 172 -13.78 -7.10 -3.69
C SER A 172 -13.95 -8.21 -2.65
N LEU A 173 -12.85 -8.65 -2.03
CA LEU A 173 -12.85 -9.74 -1.06
C LEU A 173 -13.13 -9.29 0.39
N GLY A 174 -13.00 -7.99 0.68
CA GLY A 174 -13.35 -7.39 1.96
C GLY A 174 -12.32 -7.61 3.09
N ALA A 175 -12.81 -7.57 4.33
CA ALA A 175 -11.98 -7.52 5.53
C ALA A 175 -11.01 -8.71 5.68
N GLU A 176 -11.42 -9.91 5.27
CA GLU A 176 -10.54 -11.09 5.36
C GLU A 176 -9.28 -10.93 4.50
N ALA A 177 -9.42 -10.38 3.29
CA ALA A 177 -8.30 -10.10 2.42
C ALA A 177 -7.40 -8.99 2.98
N ALA A 178 -8.01 -7.92 3.53
CA ALA A 178 -7.26 -6.86 4.21
C ALA A 178 -6.46 -7.41 5.41
N SER A 179 -7.02 -8.35 6.19
CA SER A 179 -6.32 -8.98 7.31
C SER A 179 -5.05 -9.71 6.89
N ARG A 180 -4.98 -10.26 5.67
CA ARG A 180 -3.79 -10.95 5.18
C ARG A 180 -2.65 -9.97 4.87
N LEU A 181 -2.97 -8.76 4.39
CA LEU A 181 -1.96 -7.75 4.09
C LEU A 181 -1.22 -7.26 5.34
N VAL A 182 -1.77 -7.45 6.53
CA VAL A 182 -1.06 -7.17 7.80
C VAL A 182 0.22 -8.01 7.90
N GLU A 183 0.21 -9.25 7.42
CA GLU A 183 1.37 -10.16 7.46
C GLU A 183 2.45 -9.74 6.46
N ALA A 184 2.09 -8.98 5.42
CA ALA A 184 3.02 -8.43 4.43
C ALA A 184 3.80 -7.22 4.95
N LEU A 185 3.33 -6.55 6.01
CA LEU A 185 4.02 -5.40 6.59
C LEU A 185 5.32 -5.85 7.30
N HIS A 186 6.47 -5.32 6.85
CA HIS A 186 7.76 -5.52 7.50
C HIS A 186 8.69 -4.32 7.32
N GLU A 187 9.75 -4.25 8.13
CA GLU A 187 10.63 -3.09 8.25
C GLU A 187 11.49 -2.81 7.02
N LYS A 188 11.75 -3.83 6.20
CA LYS A 188 12.57 -3.77 4.98
C LYS A 188 11.79 -3.44 3.71
N MET A 189 10.46 -3.30 3.83
CA MET A 189 9.58 -2.90 2.74
C MET A 189 9.88 -1.44 2.34
N THR A 190 9.65 -1.10 1.07
CA THR A 190 9.80 0.29 0.63
C THR A 190 8.73 1.20 1.24
N PRO A 191 9.03 2.49 1.47
CA PRO A 191 8.09 3.43 2.07
C PRO A 191 6.74 3.49 1.35
N ALA A 192 6.75 3.50 0.01
CA ALA A 192 5.53 3.57 -0.81
C ALA A 192 4.64 2.33 -0.65
N ALA A 193 5.21 1.13 -0.66
CA ALA A 193 4.47 -0.10 -0.45
C ALA A 193 3.85 -0.15 0.96
N MET A 194 4.60 0.27 1.98
CA MET A 194 4.12 0.30 3.36
C MET A 194 2.92 1.22 3.54
N ILE A 195 2.99 2.44 2.98
CA ILE A 195 1.88 3.39 2.99
C ILE A 195 0.68 2.83 2.26
N LYS A 196 0.88 2.26 1.06
CA LYS A 196 -0.23 1.77 0.26
C LYS A 196 -0.96 0.60 0.92
N ILE A 197 -0.24 -0.31 1.58
CA ILE A 197 -0.86 -1.39 2.35
C ILE A 197 -1.66 -0.82 3.53
N ALA A 198 -1.11 0.14 4.27
CA ALA A 198 -1.83 0.77 5.39
C ALA A 198 -3.12 1.48 4.92
N GLU A 199 -3.09 2.16 3.77
CA GLU A 199 -4.27 2.76 3.13
C GLU A 199 -5.32 1.70 2.76
N ILE A 200 -4.92 0.59 2.13
CA ILE A 200 -5.84 -0.49 1.76
C ILE A 200 -6.51 -1.09 3.01
N ILE A 201 -5.74 -1.27 4.09
CA ILE A 201 -6.25 -1.79 5.37
C ILE A 201 -7.22 -0.79 6.02
N GLU A 202 -6.93 0.50 5.98
CA GLU A 202 -7.83 1.55 6.49
C GLU A 202 -9.20 1.51 5.78
N GLN A 203 -9.20 1.35 4.46
CA GLN A 203 -10.44 1.37 3.67
C GLN A 203 -11.24 0.07 3.76
N ASN A 204 -10.59 -1.08 3.88
CA ASN A 204 -11.23 -2.40 3.68
C ASN A 204 -11.17 -3.33 4.90
N GLY A 205 -10.34 -3.03 5.90
CA GLY A 205 -10.19 -3.83 7.12
C GLY A 205 -11.32 -3.58 8.13
N ASP A 206 -11.63 -4.60 8.93
CA ASP A 206 -12.44 -4.45 10.13
C ASP A 206 -11.62 -3.87 11.30
N ASP A 207 -12.27 -3.56 12.43
CA ASP A 207 -11.63 -2.94 13.58
C ASP A 207 -10.47 -3.79 14.16
N ASP A 208 -10.60 -5.12 14.17
CA ASP A 208 -9.54 -6.02 14.64
C ASP A 208 -8.33 -6.00 13.70
N THR A 209 -8.59 -6.03 12.39
CA THR A 209 -7.56 -5.93 11.35
C THR A 209 -6.81 -4.60 11.46
N LYS A 210 -7.53 -3.48 11.58
CA LYS A 210 -6.93 -2.14 11.72
C LYS A 210 -6.09 -2.04 12.98
N LYS A 211 -6.58 -2.57 14.10
CA LYS A 211 -5.83 -2.63 15.36
C LYS A 211 -4.53 -3.42 15.22
N ARG A 212 -4.61 -4.63 14.67
CA ARG A 212 -3.43 -5.49 14.43
C ARG A 212 -2.42 -4.82 13.49
N ALA A 213 -2.90 -4.16 12.43
CA ALA A 213 -2.05 -3.39 11.52
C ALA A 213 -1.38 -2.20 12.22
N GLY A 214 -2.12 -1.47 13.05
CA GLY A 214 -1.59 -0.39 13.86
C GLY A 214 -0.48 -0.85 14.81
N ASP A 215 -0.73 -1.94 15.54
CA ASP A 215 0.28 -2.58 16.41
C ASP A 215 1.51 -3.00 15.60
N ARG A 216 1.32 -3.61 14.42
CA ARG A 216 2.40 -4.04 13.54
C ARG A 216 3.24 -2.86 13.04
N LEU A 217 2.63 -1.76 12.60
CA LEU A 217 3.36 -0.56 12.17
C LEU A 217 4.17 0.05 13.31
N VAL A 218 3.63 0.05 14.54
CA VAL A 218 4.34 0.51 15.73
C VAL A 218 5.58 -0.35 16.00
N ASP A 219 5.48 -1.66 15.82
CA ASP A 219 6.62 -2.55 15.99
C ASP A 219 7.64 -2.43 14.86
N ILE A 220 7.20 -2.25 13.62
CA ILE A 220 8.08 -1.96 12.47
C ILE A 220 8.90 -0.71 12.70
N GLU A 221 8.28 0.39 13.13
CA GLU A 221 9.00 1.63 13.39
C GLU A 221 10.06 1.45 14.49
N LYS A 222 9.75 0.74 15.58
CA LYS A 222 10.74 0.37 16.61
C LYS A 222 11.83 -0.56 16.07
N GLU A 223 11.50 -1.47 15.16
CA GLU A 223 12.48 -2.35 14.50
C GLU A 223 13.46 -1.55 13.65
N MET A 224 12.97 -0.53 12.93
CA MET A 224 13.82 0.39 12.16
C MET A 224 14.80 1.17 13.05
N GLU A 225 14.45 1.47 14.30
CA GLU A 225 15.35 2.15 15.25
C GLU A 225 16.56 1.29 15.67
N LYS A 226 16.48 -0.04 15.53
CA LYS A 226 17.51 -0.98 16.00
C LYS A 226 18.75 -0.98 15.09
N SER A 227 19.89 -1.33 15.66
CA SER A 227 21.16 -1.47 14.93
C SER A 227 21.12 -2.52 13.82
N ALA A 228 20.31 -3.57 13.98
CA ALA A 228 20.11 -4.61 12.96
C ALA A 228 19.58 -4.04 11.64
N PHE A 229 18.65 -3.08 11.71
CA PHE A 229 18.10 -2.42 10.52
C PHE A 229 19.14 -1.54 9.82
N VAL A 230 19.89 -0.75 10.59
CA VAL A 230 21.00 0.07 10.07
C VAL A 230 22.05 -0.81 9.40
N LYS A 231 22.38 -1.97 9.99
CA LYS A 231 23.32 -2.94 9.40
C LYS A 231 22.81 -3.51 8.07
N TRP A 232 21.52 -3.81 7.98
CA TRP A 232 20.90 -4.24 6.73
C TRP A 232 20.98 -3.13 5.65
N LEU A 233 20.58 -1.90 5.98
CA LEU A 233 20.69 -0.75 5.07
C LEU A 233 22.14 -0.52 4.61
N ALA A 234 23.10 -0.60 5.52
CA ALA A 234 24.52 -0.49 5.19
C ALA A 234 24.98 -1.55 4.18
N GLY A 235 24.44 -2.77 4.27
CA GLY A 235 24.66 -3.83 3.28
C GLY A 235 24.12 -3.46 1.90
N GLN A 236 22.89 -2.95 1.82
CA GLN A 236 22.26 -2.51 0.57
C GLN A 236 23.01 -1.34 -0.07
N ILE A 237 23.37 -0.34 0.73
CA ILE A 237 24.12 0.84 0.27
C ILE A 237 25.49 0.43 -0.27
N ARG A 238 26.21 -0.46 0.41
CA ARG A 238 27.51 -0.96 -0.06
C ARG A 238 27.37 -1.66 -1.41
N ALA A 239 26.42 -2.58 -1.55
CA ALA A 239 26.16 -3.26 -2.81
C ALA A 239 25.84 -2.28 -3.95
N SER A 240 25.04 -1.24 -3.66
CA SER A 240 24.73 -0.19 -4.63
C SER A 240 25.97 0.62 -5.03
N LEU A 241 26.81 1.04 -4.07
CA LEU A 241 28.03 1.82 -4.36
C LEU A 241 29.02 1.00 -5.19
N GLU A 242 29.23 -0.26 -4.83
CA GLU A 242 30.11 -1.18 -5.56
C GLU A 242 29.62 -1.43 -6.99
N ALA A 243 28.31 -1.62 -7.18
CA ALA A 243 27.71 -1.76 -8.51
C ALA A 243 27.85 -0.49 -9.37
N SER A 244 27.86 0.69 -8.73
CA SER A 244 28.10 1.98 -9.40
C SER A 244 29.59 2.34 -9.56
N GLY A 245 30.52 1.48 -9.11
CA GLY A 245 31.96 1.74 -9.16
C GLY A 245 32.45 2.82 -8.19
N GLU A 246 31.63 3.17 -7.20
CA GLU A 246 31.97 4.15 -6.17
C GLU A 246 32.66 3.49 -4.95
N PRO A 247 33.53 4.24 -4.23
CA PRO A 247 34.14 3.72 -3.01
C PRO A 247 33.10 3.58 -1.89
N ALA A 248 33.10 2.40 -1.25
CA ALA A 248 32.21 2.04 -0.14
C ALA A 248 32.98 1.96 1.20
N ASP A 249 33.59 3.05 1.63
CA ASP A 249 34.25 3.12 2.94
C ASP A 249 33.24 3.03 4.11
N GLU A 250 33.65 2.39 5.21
CA GLU A 250 32.76 2.14 6.36
C GLU A 250 32.14 3.40 6.97
N PRO A 251 32.89 4.51 7.21
CA PRO A 251 32.30 5.74 7.73
C PRO A 251 31.20 6.31 6.82
N ARG A 252 31.44 6.37 5.51
CA ARG A 252 30.45 6.84 4.53
C ARG A 252 29.21 5.96 4.52
N VAL A 253 29.38 4.64 4.42
CA VAL A 253 28.26 3.68 4.38
C VAL A 253 27.42 3.77 5.65
N ASN A 254 28.05 3.85 6.83
CA ASN A 254 27.33 3.97 8.09
C ASN A 254 26.57 5.31 8.20
N ALA A 255 27.18 6.42 7.78
CA ALA A 255 26.51 7.73 7.78
C ALA A 255 25.27 7.74 6.87
N LEU A 256 25.39 7.17 5.66
CA LEU A 256 24.27 7.01 4.73
C LEU A 256 23.20 6.08 5.29
N ALA A 257 23.57 4.98 5.94
CA ALA A 257 22.61 4.05 6.54
C ALA A 257 21.78 4.69 7.66
N VAL A 258 22.43 5.49 8.53
CA VAL A 258 21.72 6.24 9.58
C VAL A 258 20.81 7.31 8.98
N PHE A 259 21.27 8.03 7.96
CA PHE A 259 20.45 9.02 7.25
C PHE A 259 19.23 8.37 6.58
N ASN A 260 19.45 7.27 5.86
CA ASN A 260 18.38 6.54 5.18
C ASN A 260 17.39 5.91 6.16
N ARG A 261 17.84 5.43 7.33
CA ARG A 261 16.91 4.98 8.39
C ARG A 261 15.91 6.07 8.74
N GLU A 262 16.37 7.31 8.93
CA GLU A 262 15.46 8.43 9.24
C GLU A 262 14.48 8.69 8.09
N ASN A 263 14.93 8.58 6.84
CA ASN A 263 14.05 8.70 5.67
C ASN A 263 13.01 7.58 5.61
N TYR A 264 13.37 6.34 5.94
CA TYR A 264 12.43 5.21 5.99
C TYR A 264 11.33 5.44 7.04
N ILE A 265 11.71 5.93 8.23
CA ILE A 265 10.75 6.25 9.28
C ILE A 265 9.87 7.42 8.87
N ASN A 266 10.47 8.53 8.42
CA ASN A 266 9.75 9.77 8.12
C ASN A 266 8.89 9.71 6.86
N ASN A 267 9.29 8.93 5.86
CA ASN A 267 8.59 8.86 4.57
C ASN A 267 7.84 7.54 4.38
N GLY A 268 7.92 6.61 5.33
CA GLY A 268 7.28 5.29 5.27
C GLY A 268 6.47 5.00 6.52
N ALA A 269 7.14 4.68 7.62
CA ALA A 269 6.46 4.19 8.82
C ALA A 269 5.49 5.21 9.44
N LEU A 270 5.89 6.47 9.58
CA LEU A 270 5.02 7.50 10.16
C LEU A 270 3.86 7.91 9.24
N PRO A 271 4.05 8.11 7.91
CA PRO A 271 2.93 8.29 7.01
C PRO A 271 1.99 7.08 6.93
N ALA A 272 2.51 5.85 6.98
CA ALA A 272 1.67 4.65 7.05
C ALA A 272 0.82 4.63 8.33
N MET A 273 1.40 5.02 9.47
CA MET A 273 0.67 5.16 10.74
C MET A 273 -0.48 6.19 10.67
N MET A 274 -0.39 7.20 9.82
CA MET A 274 -1.47 8.19 9.65
C MET A 274 -2.79 7.52 9.25
N HIS A 275 -2.75 6.52 8.36
CA HIS A 275 -3.95 5.79 7.94
C HIS A 275 -4.61 4.98 9.07
N LEU A 276 -3.88 4.72 10.15
CA LEU A 276 -4.37 3.95 11.30
C LEU A 276 -4.24 4.77 12.59
N GLY A 277 -4.30 6.10 12.48
CA GLY A 277 -4.14 7.01 13.61
C GLY A 277 -5.28 6.90 14.64
N ASP A 278 -6.45 6.39 14.23
CA ASP A 278 -7.58 6.11 15.13
C ASP A 278 -7.30 4.95 16.10
N GLN A 279 -6.29 4.13 15.82
CA GLN A 279 -5.84 3.06 16.70
C GLN A 279 -5.03 3.63 17.87
N GLU A 280 -5.43 3.29 19.10
CA GLU A 280 -4.83 3.84 20.33
C GLU A 280 -3.30 3.64 20.38
N ALA A 281 -2.82 2.46 19.99
CA ALA A 281 -1.39 2.14 19.99
C ALA A 281 -0.58 3.07 19.05
N VAL A 282 -1.15 3.40 17.90
CA VAL A 282 -0.56 4.27 16.89
C VAL A 282 -0.53 5.71 17.39
N ALA A 283 -1.68 6.27 17.80
CA ALA A 283 -1.75 7.61 18.35
C ALA A 283 -0.81 7.78 19.56
N ALA A 284 -0.76 6.79 20.46
CA ALA A 284 0.13 6.80 21.60
C ALA A 284 1.62 6.78 21.19
N ARG A 285 1.99 6.03 20.15
CA ARG A 285 3.38 6.01 19.65
C ARG A 285 3.74 7.33 18.97
N LEU A 286 2.90 7.86 18.10
CA LEU A 286 3.13 9.14 17.44
C LEU A 286 3.30 10.29 18.45
N LEU A 287 2.43 10.35 19.48
CA LEU A 287 2.56 11.32 20.57
C LEU A 287 3.86 11.13 21.37
N ARG A 288 4.30 9.88 21.61
CA ARG A 288 5.61 9.62 22.23
C ARG A 288 6.76 10.14 21.39
N ILE A 289 6.72 9.94 20.07
CA ILE A 289 7.76 10.45 19.15
C ILE A 289 7.77 11.98 19.18
N ALA A 290 6.62 12.63 19.08
CA ALA A 290 6.48 14.08 19.12
C ALA A 290 7.05 14.72 20.40
N ASP A 291 6.92 14.02 21.53
CA ASP A 291 7.43 14.44 22.84
C ASP A 291 8.94 14.28 23.03
N THR A 292 9.59 13.42 22.24
CA THR A 292 11.01 13.11 22.43
C THR A 292 11.85 14.38 22.39
N LYS A 293 12.66 14.59 23.43
CA LYS A 293 13.57 15.74 23.54
C LYS A 293 14.98 15.33 23.14
N PRO A 294 15.75 16.20 22.45
CA PRO A 294 17.17 15.96 22.25
C PRO A 294 17.88 15.89 23.61
N GLY A 295 18.86 14.99 23.72
CA GLY A 295 19.76 14.89 24.86
C GLY A 295 20.79 16.03 24.89
N PRO A 296 21.44 16.27 26.03
CA PRO A 296 22.46 17.32 26.15
C PRO A 296 23.70 17.07 25.27
N ASP A 297 24.01 15.80 24.98
CA ASP A 297 25.19 15.39 24.21
C ASP A 297 24.87 15.05 22.73
N ASP A 298 23.64 15.32 22.29
CA ASP A 298 23.19 15.03 20.94
C ASP A 298 23.82 15.99 19.91
N THR A 299 24.38 15.44 18.83
CA THR A 299 24.94 16.27 17.74
C THR A 299 23.86 17.10 17.06
N THR A 300 24.20 18.31 16.57
CA THR A 300 23.26 19.19 15.83
C THR A 300 22.54 18.45 14.70
N SER A 301 23.27 17.64 13.91
CA SER A 301 22.69 16.88 12.80
C SER A 301 21.63 15.87 13.25
N TRP A 302 21.81 15.28 14.44
CA TRP A 302 20.84 14.36 15.01
C TRP A 302 19.63 15.11 15.56
N VAL A 303 19.85 16.24 16.24
CA VAL A 303 18.76 17.11 16.73
C VAL A 303 17.86 17.56 15.58
N GLU A 304 18.43 17.93 14.43
CA GLU A 304 17.66 18.29 13.22
C GLU A 304 16.81 17.11 12.72
N ARG A 305 17.39 15.91 12.59
CA ARG A 305 16.65 14.71 12.15
C ARG A 305 15.56 14.30 13.13
N LEU A 306 15.84 14.36 14.43
CA LEU A 306 14.87 14.11 15.48
C LEU A 306 13.71 15.10 15.40
N ASN A 307 14.00 16.38 15.21
CA ASN A 307 12.96 17.40 15.09
C ASN A 307 12.11 17.23 13.82
N ALA A 308 12.70 16.82 12.70
CA ALA A 308 11.94 16.44 11.51
C ALA A 308 11.00 15.25 11.81
N ARG A 309 11.50 14.22 12.51
CA ARG A 309 10.69 13.07 12.93
C ARG A 309 9.54 13.46 13.85
N ARG A 310 9.79 14.34 14.82
CA ARG A 310 8.76 14.89 15.73
C ARG A 310 7.68 15.64 14.95
N ALA A 311 8.06 16.46 13.98
CA ALA A 311 7.12 17.18 13.12
C ALA A 311 6.29 16.22 12.28
N THR A 312 6.90 15.21 11.65
CA THR A 312 6.18 14.17 10.89
C THR A 312 5.22 13.37 11.76
N ALA A 313 5.60 13.02 13.00
CA ALA A 313 4.71 12.34 13.92
C ALA A 313 3.48 13.19 14.29
N LEU A 314 3.65 14.51 14.44
CA LEU A 314 2.54 15.43 14.64
C LEU A 314 1.65 15.56 13.40
N LYS A 315 2.23 15.54 12.19
CA LYS A 315 1.45 15.48 10.93
C LYS A 315 0.60 14.23 10.88
N ALA A 316 1.18 13.06 11.17
CA ALA A 316 0.49 11.78 11.15
C ALA A 316 -0.63 11.65 12.21
N LEU A 317 -0.71 12.56 13.18
CA LEU A 317 -1.77 12.63 14.19
C LEU A 317 -3.00 13.45 13.74
N GLU A 318 -2.99 14.02 12.54
CA GLU A 318 -4.07 14.86 12.03
C GLU A 318 -5.43 14.17 12.11
N GLY A 319 -6.41 14.82 12.74
CA GLY A 319 -7.76 14.25 12.90
C GLY A 319 -7.86 13.06 13.88
N HIS A 320 -6.75 12.59 14.44
CA HIS A 320 -6.68 11.39 15.29
C HIS A 320 -6.42 11.69 16.77
N VAL A 321 -6.50 12.95 17.17
CA VAL A 321 -6.29 13.41 18.54
C VAL A 321 -7.61 13.75 19.23
N SER A 322 -7.66 13.51 20.54
CA SER A 322 -8.86 13.73 21.34
C SER A 322 -8.54 14.47 22.64
N ARG A 323 -9.56 14.83 23.42
CA ARG A 323 -9.43 15.62 24.65
C ARG A 323 -8.35 15.10 25.64
N PRO A 324 -8.18 13.79 25.86
CA PRO A 324 -7.07 13.26 26.67
C PRO A 324 -5.67 13.71 26.24
N HIS A 325 -5.47 14.01 24.94
CA HIS A 325 -4.17 14.41 24.40
C HIS A 325 -3.88 15.90 24.56
N LEU A 326 -4.88 16.72 24.91
CA LEU A 326 -4.77 18.18 24.88
C LEU A 326 -3.62 18.74 25.71
N ASN A 327 -3.48 18.29 26.97
CA ASN A 327 -2.45 18.80 27.87
C ASN A 327 -1.03 18.50 27.36
N ARG A 328 -0.87 17.34 26.73
CA ARG A 328 0.39 16.89 26.13
C ARG A 328 0.75 17.75 24.92
N LEU A 329 -0.19 17.90 23.99
CA LEU A 329 0.00 18.72 22.78
C LEU A 329 0.26 20.20 23.10
N LEU A 330 -0.48 20.77 24.07
CA LEU A 330 -0.20 22.13 24.55
C LEU A 330 1.19 22.26 25.18
N SER A 331 1.70 21.20 25.81
CA SER A 331 3.05 21.21 26.37
C SER A 331 4.13 21.16 25.28
N ILE A 332 3.87 20.50 24.15
CA ILE A 332 4.75 20.58 22.97
C ILE A 332 4.65 21.96 22.30
N ALA A 333 3.44 22.46 22.05
CA ALA A 333 3.21 23.73 21.34
C ALA A 333 3.77 24.95 22.09
N LEU A 334 3.69 24.93 23.43
CA LEU A 334 4.13 26.03 24.29
C LEU A 334 5.60 25.90 24.75
N ASP A 335 6.28 24.80 24.46
CA ASP A 335 7.67 24.59 24.82
C ASP A 335 8.61 25.45 23.95
N SER A 336 9.30 26.41 24.57
CA SER A 336 10.26 27.30 23.91
C SER A 336 11.52 26.58 23.41
N ALA A 337 11.83 25.39 23.94
CA ALA A 337 12.95 24.58 23.46
C ALA A 337 12.61 23.78 22.18
N SER A 338 11.33 23.67 21.83
CA SER A 338 10.90 23.00 20.60
C SER A 338 11.06 23.94 19.39
N PRO A 339 11.54 23.43 18.25
CA PRO A 339 11.67 24.24 17.04
C PRO A 339 10.28 24.66 16.54
N ILE A 340 10.24 25.76 15.80
CA ILE A 340 8.98 26.39 15.40
C ILE A 340 8.05 25.46 14.60
N GLU A 341 8.62 24.59 13.76
CA GLU A 341 7.82 23.64 12.96
C GLU A 341 7.09 22.62 13.83
N VAL A 342 7.77 22.05 14.84
CA VAL A 342 7.15 21.12 15.79
C VAL A 342 6.05 21.82 16.58
N ARG A 343 6.28 23.08 16.97
CA ARG A 343 5.27 23.87 17.71
C ARG A 343 4.05 24.17 16.86
N ASP A 344 4.25 24.52 15.58
CA ASP A 344 3.17 24.78 14.64
C ASP A 344 2.25 23.57 14.48
N TYR A 345 2.79 22.40 14.16
CA TYR A 345 1.96 21.19 14.04
C TYR A 345 1.33 20.78 15.36
N ALA A 346 1.99 21.03 16.50
CA ALA A 346 1.36 20.82 17.80
C ALA A 346 0.18 21.78 18.04
N PHE A 347 0.24 23.03 17.56
CA PHE A 347 -0.93 23.93 17.57
C PHE A 347 -2.05 23.41 16.65
N ASP A 348 -1.73 22.91 15.45
CA ASP A 348 -2.72 22.31 14.55
C ASP A 348 -3.43 21.13 15.24
N ARG A 349 -2.68 20.25 15.90
CA ARG A 349 -3.26 19.14 16.67
C ARG A 349 -4.06 19.60 17.90
N VAL A 350 -3.80 20.77 18.46
CA VAL A 350 -4.67 21.35 19.51
C VAL A 350 -5.99 21.84 18.91
N ASP A 351 -5.96 22.41 17.70
CA ASP A 351 -7.15 22.87 16.99
C ASP A 351 -8.08 21.70 16.64
N ASP A 352 -7.51 20.59 16.15
CA ASP A 352 -8.24 19.34 15.84
C ASP A 352 -9.12 18.83 17.01
N ILE A 353 -8.72 19.10 18.27
CA ILE A 353 -9.46 18.67 19.47
C ILE A 353 -10.71 19.52 19.71
N HIS A 354 -10.78 20.74 19.17
CA HIS A 354 -11.89 21.68 19.30
C HIS A 354 -12.31 21.96 20.77
N SER A 355 -11.33 22.03 21.68
CA SER A 355 -11.60 22.18 23.13
C SER A 355 -11.28 23.57 23.67
N ARG A 356 -12.31 24.27 24.16
CA ARG A 356 -12.19 25.57 24.86
C ARG A 356 -11.28 25.54 26.08
N SER A 357 -11.01 24.37 26.66
CA SER A 357 -10.07 24.24 27.78
C SER A 357 -8.61 24.57 27.40
N ALA A 358 -8.29 24.66 26.10
CA ALA A 358 -6.99 25.15 25.64
C ALA A 358 -6.79 26.66 25.88
N ILE A 359 -7.87 27.44 25.78
CA ILE A 359 -7.85 28.92 25.73
C ILE A 359 -7.03 29.54 26.88
N PRO A 360 -7.20 29.15 28.16
CA PRO A 360 -6.45 29.75 29.26
C PRO A 360 -4.92 29.68 29.10
N ARG A 361 -4.40 28.59 28.50
CA ARG A 361 -2.96 28.39 28.29
C ARG A 361 -2.42 29.16 27.08
N LEU A 362 -3.29 29.64 26.19
CA LEU A 362 -2.92 30.39 24.99
C LEU A 362 -2.80 31.90 25.25
N TRP A 363 -3.51 32.42 26.27
CA TRP A 363 -3.50 33.84 26.59
C TRP A 363 -2.11 34.47 26.78
N PRO A 364 -1.13 33.82 27.44
CA PRO A 364 0.21 34.39 27.56
C PRO A 364 0.82 34.73 26.20
N LEU A 365 0.62 33.89 25.18
CA LEU A 365 1.14 34.14 23.83
C LEU A 365 0.36 35.25 23.11
N VAL A 366 -0.96 35.34 23.30
CA VAL A 366 -1.77 36.42 22.73
C VAL A 366 -1.29 37.81 23.19
N ASN A 367 -0.81 37.89 24.43
CA ASN A 367 -0.32 39.14 25.02
C ASN A 367 1.09 39.53 24.55
N ASN A 368 1.81 38.67 23.82
CA ASN A 368 3.18 38.96 23.39
C ASN A 368 3.22 40.20 22.48
N VAL A 369 4.13 41.14 22.73
CA VAL A 369 4.22 42.41 21.97
C VAL A 369 4.70 42.17 20.53
N GLY A 370 5.64 41.24 20.31
CA GLY A 370 6.20 40.96 19.00
C GLY A 370 6.96 42.16 18.40
N CYS A 371 6.79 42.39 17.09
CA CYS A 371 7.43 43.50 16.39
C CYS A 371 6.71 44.84 16.59
N THR A 372 7.48 45.92 16.70
CA THR A 372 6.98 47.29 16.84
C THR A 372 7.66 48.22 15.83
N ALA A 373 7.16 49.46 15.71
CA ALA A 373 7.79 50.51 14.92
C ALA A 373 9.24 50.84 15.37
N ALA A 374 9.57 50.57 16.63
CA ALA A 374 10.91 50.78 17.17
C ALA A 374 11.91 49.67 16.77
N GLY A 375 11.44 48.50 16.34
CA GLY A 375 12.31 47.41 15.89
C GLY A 375 11.67 46.01 15.89
N CYS A 376 12.26 45.11 15.10
CA CYS A 376 11.76 43.76 14.86
C CYS A 376 12.92 42.75 14.80
N SER A 377 13.44 42.37 15.98
CA SER A 377 14.45 41.32 16.13
C SER A 377 13.90 39.94 15.74
N SER A 378 14.77 38.93 15.62
CA SER A 378 14.33 37.54 15.39
C SER A 378 13.41 37.03 16.51
N ALA A 379 13.67 37.40 17.77
CA ALA A 379 12.80 37.07 18.89
C ALA A 379 11.42 37.77 18.76
N ASN A 380 11.41 39.05 18.38
CA ASN A 380 10.16 39.79 18.15
C ASN A 380 9.33 39.19 17.00
N LYS A 381 9.98 38.69 15.95
CA LYS A 381 9.32 37.99 14.84
C LYS A 381 8.68 36.68 15.31
N LEU A 382 9.39 35.92 16.13
CA LEU A 382 8.88 34.69 16.73
C LEU A 382 7.67 34.99 17.63
N ASP A 383 7.77 35.97 18.52
CA ASP A 383 6.67 36.40 19.39
C ASP A 383 5.45 36.88 18.60
N LYS A 384 5.67 37.64 17.51
CA LYS A 384 4.60 38.06 16.59
C LYS A 384 3.87 36.85 16.00
N ARG A 385 4.62 35.82 15.55
CA ARG A 385 4.06 34.58 14.97
C ARG A 385 3.32 33.74 16.00
N LEU A 386 3.89 33.57 17.20
CA LEU A 386 3.26 32.81 18.27
C LEU A 386 1.97 33.49 18.77
N ARG A 387 1.97 34.82 18.87
CA ARG A 387 0.75 35.58 19.13
C ARG A 387 -0.31 35.32 18.08
N TRP A 388 0.07 35.36 16.79
CA TRP A 388 -0.86 35.08 15.70
C TRP A 388 -1.48 33.69 15.83
N ARG A 389 -0.64 32.65 15.96
CA ARG A 389 -1.10 31.26 16.08
C ARG A 389 -1.98 31.03 17.30
N ALA A 390 -1.59 31.56 18.45
CA ALA A 390 -2.42 31.49 19.65
C ALA A 390 -3.73 32.25 19.50
N GLY A 391 -3.72 33.41 18.82
CA GLY A 391 -4.90 34.22 18.61
C GLY A 391 -5.91 33.59 17.65
N GLU A 392 -5.43 33.03 16.54
CA GLU A 392 -6.23 32.22 15.60
C GLU A 392 -6.95 31.10 16.34
N LEU A 393 -6.21 30.32 17.13
CA LEU A 393 -6.74 29.21 17.89
C LEU A 393 -7.73 29.64 18.98
N VAL A 394 -7.44 30.72 19.72
CA VAL A 394 -8.38 31.27 20.72
C VAL A 394 -9.69 31.69 20.08
N LEU A 395 -9.65 32.36 18.93
CA LEU A 395 -10.84 32.83 18.22
C LEU A 395 -11.62 31.64 17.63
N SER A 396 -10.94 30.68 17.01
CA SER A 396 -11.52 29.44 16.48
C SER A 396 -12.27 28.66 17.57
N LEU A 397 -11.61 28.40 18.71
CA LEU A 397 -12.18 27.60 19.80
C LEU A 397 -13.25 28.36 20.61
N GLY A 398 -13.06 29.67 20.80
CA GLY A 398 -13.91 30.50 21.65
C GLY A 398 -15.18 31.00 20.98
N GLY A 399 -15.18 31.13 19.64
CA GLY A 399 -16.29 31.68 18.88
C GLY A 399 -16.64 33.13 19.24
N PRO A 400 -17.84 33.64 18.88
CA PRO A 400 -18.20 35.05 19.05
C PRO A 400 -18.11 35.56 20.49
N SER A 401 -18.35 34.68 21.48
CA SER A 401 -18.31 35.05 22.90
C SER A 401 -16.92 35.45 23.40
N ILE A 402 -15.84 35.07 22.72
CA ILE A 402 -14.48 35.38 23.16
C ILE A 402 -13.95 36.71 22.60
N ILE A 403 -14.65 37.34 21.65
CA ILE A 403 -14.14 38.50 20.90
C ILE A 403 -13.79 39.67 21.82
N GLU A 404 -14.68 40.03 22.74
CA GLU A 404 -14.44 41.14 23.67
C GLU A 404 -13.20 40.88 24.54
N GLN A 405 -13.13 39.68 25.14
CA GLN A 405 -11.99 39.28 25.95
C GLN A 405 -10.69 39.24 25.13
N PHE A 406 -10.75 38.75 23.89
CA PHE A 406 -9.62 38.70 22.98
C PHE A 406 -9.10 40.12 22.69
N SER A 407 -9.98 41.06 22.34
CA SER A 407 -9.61 42.46 22.10
C SER A 407 -8.96 43.12 23.31
N GLN A 408 -9.43 42.82 24.53
CA GLN A 408 -8.85 43.33 25.77
C GLN A 408 -7.46 42.74 26.09
N ARG A 409 -7.13 41.56 25.53
CA ARG A 409 -5.86 40.86 25.75
C ARG A 409 -4.79 41.23 24.72
N LEU A 410 -5.17 41.84 23.60
CA LEU A 410 -4.19 42.29 22.61
C LEU A 410 -3.28 43.38 23.19
N PRO A 411 -1.96 43.34 22.89
CA PRO A 411 -1.04 44.36 23.36
C PRO A 411 -1.34 45.72 22.70
N SER A 412 -1.17 46.79 23.47
CA SER A 412 -1.55 48.17 23.10
C SER A 412 -0.36 49.13 22.92
N ALA A 413 0.88 48.61 22.84
CA ALA A 413 2.06 49.43 22.60
C ALA A 413 1.98 50.16 21.23
N SER A 414 2.55 51.36 21.18
CA SER A 414 2.55 52.16 19.95
C SER A 414 3.32 51.46 18.83
N GLY A 415 2.73 51.44 17.63
CA GLY A 415 3.36 50.88 16.43
C GLY A 415 3.50 49.35 16.42
N ILE A 416 2.69 48.61 17.20
CA ILE A 416 2.66 47.15 17.11
C ILE A 416 2.32 46.69 15.69
N GLN A 417 3.08 45.71 15.21
CA GLN A 417 2.82 45.04 13.94
C GLN A 417 2.02 43.76 14.18
N PHE A 418 0.83 43.68 13.59
CA PHE A 418 0.07 42.43 13.48
C PHE A 418 0.51 41.67 12.21
N ALA A 419 0.36 40.35 12.20
CA ALA A 419 0.67 39.57 10.99
C ALA A 419 -0.31 39.95 9.86
N THR A 420 0.16 39.96 8.62
CA THR A 420 -0.66 40.25 7.44
C THR A 420 -1.02 38.95 6.73
N VAL A 421 -2.22 38.90 6.12
CA VAL A 421 -2.78 37.71 5.45
C VAL A 421 -1.87 37.17 4.32
N VAL A 422 -0.98 38.01 3.77
CA VAL A 422 -0.02 37.61 2.72
C VAL A 422 1.17 36.83 3.27
N GLU A 423 1.59 37.06 4.53
CA GLU A 423 2.63 36.25 5.18
C GLU A 423 2.18 34.79 5.43
N SER A 424 0.88 34.51 5.39
CA SER A 424 0.28 33.17 5.59
C SER A 424 0.01 32.37 4.32
N CYS A 425 -0.22 33.00 3.16
CA CYS A 425 -0.55 32.29 1.91
C CYS A 425 0.62 31.50 1.28
N GLY A 426 1.86 31.71 1.74
CA GLY A 426 3.02 30.92 1.29
C GLY A 426 2.94 29.43 1.62
N ARG A 427 1.94 28.98 2.42
CA ARG A 427 1.71 27.57 2.75
C ARG A 427 0.58 26.89 1.98
N ILE A 428 -0.35 27.62 1.36
CA ILE A 428 -1.44 26.98 0.58
C ILE A 428 -0.94 26.55 -0.81
N ALA A 429 0.21 27.07 -1.27
CA ALA A 429 0.75 26.77 -2.60
C ALA A 429 1.82 25.66 -2.63
N LEU A 430 2.15 25.02 -1.49
CA LEU A 430 3.23 24.02 -1.38
C LEU A 430 2.89 22.86 -0.42
N SER A 431 1.65 22.39 -0.44
CA SER A 431 1.24 21.11 0.15
C SER A 431 0.70 20.19 -0.94
#